data_AF-A0A938V142-F1
#
_entry.id   AF-A0A938V142-F1
#
_cell.length_a   1.000
_cell.length_b   1.000
_cell.length_c   1.000
_cell.angle_alpha   90.00
_cell.angle_beta   90.00
_cell.angle_gamma   90.00
#
_symmetry.space_group_name_H-M   'P 1'
#
loop_
_entity.id
_entity.type
_entity.pdbx_description
1 polymer ?
#
loop_
_entity_poly.entity_id
_entity_poly.type
_entity_poly.pdbx_seq_one_letter_code
_entity_poly.pdbx_strand_id
1 'polypeptide(L)'
;MCEIRSHSDKDQQQRIRDAVAQAIERRDRYAQQRVDELLAALDGAADEVARQIRRFEEKVALKPWQEMRLAILKDLEQEVADVASELREKWKVGIRANVEGAMKLGIEDGITQLGALEMPDFKDLTDVKRNALVKRTFATIDRAAVDFLANYQLQLLGDISAELGSAVKKCISQGLLAGKSLPEVAREIGRVVKDPDAFRRAGKTVFKTTQQRATLIARTETLRAHNEGRKVFYRQVGVTKVRWLIADDARTCTACRALNGKVFDIDKLEGPPLHPLCRCRTQPVSSHTAASRSSG
;
A
#
# COMPACT_ATOMS: atom_id res chain seq x y z
N MET A 1 -24.08 -30.50 -22.14
CA MET A 1 -24.23 -29.20 -21.43
C MET A 1 -23.12 -28.89 -20.39
N CYS A 2 -22.12 -29.76 -20.16
CA CYS A 2 -21.06 -29.51 -19.17
C CYS A 2 -19.86 -28.70 -19.73
N GLU A 3 -19.58 -28.79 -21.03
CA GLU A 3 -18.35 -28.21 -21.62
C GLU A 3 -18.39 -26.68 -21.79
N ILE A 4 -19.55 -26.08 -22.08
CA ILE A 4 -19.70 -24.63 -22.33
C ILE A 4 -19.42 -23.80 -21.06
N ARG A 5 -19.83 -24.30 -19.88
CA ARG A 5 -19.54 -23.66 -18.59
C ARG A 5 -18.04 -23.61 -18.28
N SER A 6 -17.29 -24.65 -18.66
CA SER A 6 -15.85 -24.70 -18.42
C SER A 6 -15.06 -23.70 -19.27
N HIS A 7 -15.57 -23.36 -20.47
CA HIS A 7 -14.94 -22.41 -21.39
C HIS A 7 -15.18 -20.96 -20.96
N SER A 8 -16.41 -20.63 -20.55
CA SER A 8 -16.77 -19.29 -20.07
C SER A 8 -16.06 -18.91 -18.76
N ASP A 9 -15.91 -19.84 -17.83
CA ASP A 9 -15.20 -19.62 -16.56
C ASP A 9 -13.67 -19.51 -16.78
N LYS A 10 -13.13 -20.25 -17.77
CA LYS A 10 -11.73 -20.12 -18.21
C LYS A 10 -11.47 -18.80 -18.91
N ASP A 11 -12.39 -18.32 -19.74
CA ASP A 11 -12.29 -17.02 -20.42
C ASP A 11 -12.37 -15.86 -19.42
N GLN A 12 -13.26 -15.95 -18.42
CA GLN A 12 -13.33 -14.99 -17.31
C GLN A 12 -12.06 -15.03 -16.44
N GLN A 13 -11.53 -16.21 -16.14
CA GLN A 13 -10.25 -16.36 -15.43
C GLN A 13 -9.09 -15.76 -16.21
N GLN A 14 -9.08 -15.92 -17.53
CA GLN A 14 -8.05 -15.35 -18.40
C GLN A 14 -8.12 -13.83 -18.43
N ARG A 15 -9.33 -13.25 -18.58
CA ARG A 15 -9.53 -11.79 -18.48
C ARG A 15 -9.10 -11.22 -17.14
N ILE A 16 -9.35 -11.92 -16.03
CA ILE A 16 -8.88 -11.52 -14.69
C ILE A 16 -7.35 -11.61 -14.60
N ARG A 17 -6.74 -12.67 -15.12
CA ARG A 17 -5.27 -12.83 -15.14
C ARG A 17 -4.60 -11.75 -15.98
N ASP A 18 -5.15 -11.44 -17.14
CA ASP A 18 -4.63 -10.40 -18.04
C ASP A 18 -4.82 -9.01 -17.41
N ALA A 19 -5.96 -8.75 -16.76
CA ALA A 19 -6.18 -7.52 -16.00
C ALA A 19 -5.21 -7.39 -14.81
N VAL A 20 -4.89 -8.49 -14.12
CA VAL A 20 -3.91 -8.52 -13.03
C VAL A 20 -2.48 -8.32 -13.56
N ALA A 21 -2.13 -8.94 -14.69
CA ALA A 21 -0.83 -8.77 -15.33
C ALA A 21 -0.62 -7.32 -15.79
N GLN A 22 -1.63 -6.73 -16.43
CA GLN A 22 -1.63 -5.32 -16.81
C GLN A 22 -1.60 -4.40 -15.59
N ALA A 23 -2.24 -4.77 -14.47
CA ALA A 23 -2.18 -3.99 -13.23
C ALA A 23 -0.77 -4.01 -12.61
N ILE A 24 -0.09 -5.16 -12.62
CA ILE A 24 1.31 -5.26 -12.20
C ILE A 24 2.20 -4.39 -13.08
N GLU A 25 2.02 -4.45 -14.39
CA GLU A 25 2.79 -3.64 -15.34
C GLU A 25 2.51 -2.13 -15.20
N ARG A 26 1.26 -1.74 -14.91
CA ARG A 26 0.90 -0.33 -14.61
C ARG A 26 1.52 0.14 -13.30
N ARG A 27 1.51 -0.69 -12.25
CA ARG A 27 2.18 -0.40 -10.98
C ARG A 27 3.67 -0.17 -11.18
N ASP A 28 4.30 -1.07 -11.93
CA ASP A 28 5.73 -1.01 -12.17
C ASP A 28 6.09 0.21 -13.04
N ARG A 29 5.22 0.60 -13.99
CA ARG A 29 5.33 1.86 -14.75
C ARG A 29 5.14 3.13 -13.91
N TYR A 30 4.15 3.19 -13.02
CA TYR A 30 3.93 4.34 -12.14
C TYR A 30 5.08 4.54 -11.16
N ALA A 31 5.60 3.43 -10.61
CA ALA A 31 6.83 3.47 -9.84
C ALA A 31 7.96 4.01 -10.72
N GLN A 32 8.23 3.40 -11.87
CA GLN A 32 9.33 3.83 -12.74
C GLN A 32 9.28 5.34 -13.09
N GLN A 33 8.11 5.85 -13.51
CA GLN A 33 7.91 7.26 -13.84
C GLN A 33 8.29 8.21 -12.70
N ARG A 34 7.99 7.85 -11.45
CA ARG A 34 8.30 8.71 -10.30
C ARG A 34 9.79 8.73 -9.97
N VAL A 35 10.53 7.67 -10.27
CA VAL A 35 12.00 7.73 -10.20
C VAL A 35 12.56 8.56 -11.31
N ASP A 36 12.03 8.40 -12.51
CA ASP A 36 12.51 9.14 -13.66
C ASP A 36 12.33 10.66 -13.41
N GLU A 37 11.21 11.07 -12.81
CA GLU A 37 10.99 12.46 -12.35
C GLU A 37 12.01 12.93 -11.29
N LEU A 38 12.29 12.11 -10.27
CA LEU A 38 13.24 12.46 -9.21
C LEU A 38 14.69 12.49 -9.70
N LEU A 39 15.06 11.54 -10.56
CA LEU A 39 16.37 11.52 -11.21
C LEU A 39 16.53 12.73 -12.12
N ALA A 40 15.51 13.09 -12.91
CA ALA A 40 15.54 14.31 -13.72
C ALA A 40 15.71 15.58 -12.88
N ALA A 41 15.08 15.65 -11.70
CA ALA A 41 15.26 16.76 -10.78
C ALA A 41 16.67 16.82 -10.16
N LEU A 42 17.24 15.66 -9.79
CA LEU A 42 18.61 15.55 -9.28
C LEU A 42 19.65 15.87 -10.36
N ASP A 43 19.46 15.36 -11.58
CA ASP A 43 20.33 15.65 -12.72
C ASP A 43 20.27 17.15 -13.07
N GLY A 44 19.08 17.79 -13.01
CA GLY A 44 18.93 19.23 -13.18
C GLY A 44 19.62 20.06 -12.08
N ALA A 45 19.63 19.57 -10.84
CA ALA A 45 20.36 20.20 -9.74
C ALA A 45 21.88 20.05 -9.90
N ALA A 46 22.35 18.86 -10.31
CA ALA A 46 23.76 18.59 -10.60
C ALA A 46 24.26 19.50 -11.74
N ASP A 47 23.48 19.65 -12.81
CA ASP A 47 23.79 20.54 -13.93
C ASP A 47 23.94 22.00 -13.49
N GLU A 48 23.13 22.46 -12.54
CA GLU A 48 23.22 23.81 -11.99
C GLU A 48 24.48 24.01 -11.16
N VAL A 49 24.83 23.04 -10.31
CA VAL A 49 26.08 23.07 -9.53
C VAL A 49 27.29 23.04 -10.47
N ALA A 50 27.29 22.17 -11.48
CA ALA A 50 28.35 22.09 -12.48
C ALA A 50 28.51 23.39 -13.29
N ARG A 51 27.40 24.06 -13.64
CA ARG A 51 27.43 25.41 -14.24
C ARG A 51 28.09 26.44 -13.32
N GLN A 52 27.79 26.39 -12.02
CA GLN A 52 28.40 27.30 -11.06
C GLN A 52 29.90 27.04 -10.89
N ILE A 53 30.32 25.77 -10.85
CA ILE A 53 31.74 25.36 -10.79
C ILE A 53 32.51 25.91 -12.00
N ARG A 54 32.01 25.69 -13.23
CA ARG A 54 32.66 26.18 -14.46
C ARG A 54 32.89 27.70 -14.44
N ARG A 55 31.92 28.49 -13.95
CA ARG A 55 32.07 29.95 -13.82
C ARG A 55 33.20 30.38 -12.87
N PHE A 56 33.56 29.54 -11.91
CA PHE A 56 34.72 29.79 -11.06
C PHE A 56 36.01 29.31 -11.73
N GLU A 57 36.01 28.17 -12.40
CA GLU A 57 37.18 27.60 -13.07
C GLU A 57 37.64 28.41 -14.30
N GLU A 58 36.74 29.14 -14.96
CA GLU A 58 37.06 30.05 -16.07
C GLU A 58 37.82 31.32 -15.64
N LYS A 59 37.93 31.58 -14.33
CA LYS A 59 38.63 32.78 -13.83
C LYS A 59 40.13 32.54 -13.72
N VAL A 60 40.91 33.47 -14.26
CA VAL A 60 42.38 33.44 -14.24
C VAL A 60 42.97 33.44 -12.82
N ALA A 61 42.31 34.10 -11.87
CA ALA A 61 42.68 34.10 -10.45
C ALA A 61 41.43 34.19 -9.56
N LEU A 62 41.38 33.34 -8.54
CA LEU A 62 40.30 33.32 -7.55
C LEU A 62 40.70 34.06 -6.28
N LYS A 63 39.75 34.75 -5.66
CA LYS A 63 39.90 35.27 -4.30
C LYS A 63 39.76 34.13 -3.28
N PRO A 64 40.33 34.23 -2.07
CA PRO A 64 40.25 33.15 -1.06
C PRO A 64 38.82 32.68 -0.74
N TRP A 65 37.84 33.59 -0.67
CA TRP A 65 36.43 33.21 -0.45
C TRP A 65 35.80 32.48 -1.66
N GLN A 66 36.30 32.74 -2.87
CA GLN A 66 35.86 32.08 -4.10
C GLN A 66 36.44 30.67 -4.19
N GLU A 67 37.67 30.46 -3.74
CA GLU A 67 38.27 29.12 -3.60
C GLU A 67 37.47 28.27 -2.60
N MET A 68 37.12 28.84 -1.45
CA MET A 68 36.29 28.17 -0.45
C MET A 68 34.88 27.85 -0.99
N ARG A 69 34.27 28.78 -1.75
CA ARG A 69 32.98 28.54 -2.40
C ARG A 69 33.07 27.45 -3.48
N LEU A 70 34.16 27.41 -4.25
CA LEU A 70 34.40 26.38 -5.25
C LEU A 70 34.54 25.00 -4.60
N ALA A 71 35.27 24.89 -3.48
CA ALA A 71 35.38 23.65 -2.71
C ALA A 71 34.00 23.16 -2.24
N ILE A 72 33.18 24.04 -1.66
CA ILE A 72 31.81 23.72 -1.24
C ILE A 72 30.94 23.24 -2.42
N LEU A 73 31.08 23.86 -3.59
CA LEU A 73 30.33 23.45 -4.77
C LEU A 73 30.75 22.08 -5.29
N LYS A 74 32.05 21.75 -5.25
CA LYS A 74 32.56 20.43 -5.64
C LYS A 74 32.11 19.34 -4.66
N ASP A 75 32.11 19.63 -3.37
CA ASP A 75 31.56 18.72 -2.36
C ASP A 75 30.05 18.49 -2.59
N LEU A 76 29.30 19.56 -2.87
CA LEU A 76 27.88 19.48 -3.18
C LEU A 76 27.60 18.69 -4.47
N GLU A 77 28.43 18.85 -5.51
CA GLU A 77 28.34 18.06 -6.75
C GLU A 77 28.51 16.57 -6.47
N GLN A 78 29.49 16.21 -5.64
CA GLN A 78 29.72 14.83 -5.22
C GLN A 78 28.56 14.27 -4.38
N GLU A 79 28.03 15.04 -3.42
CA GLU A 79 26.87 14.64 -2.62
C GLU A 79 25.63 14.37 -3.48
N VAL A 80 25.35 15.23 -4.47
CA VAL A 80 24.22 15.04 -5.39
C VAL A 80 24.43 13.78 -6.24
N ALA A 81 25.65 13.53 -6.72
CA ALA A 81 25.99 12.34 -7.48
C ALA A 81 25.82 11.05 -6.66
N ASP A 82 26.25 11.07 -5.39
CA ASP A 82 26.12 9.93 -4.47
C ASP A 82 24.64 9.65 -4.16
N VAL A 83 23.84 10.68 -3.89
CA VAL A 83 22.39 10.54 -3.67
C VAL A 83 21.68 10.01 -4.93
N ALA A 84 22.06 10.48 -6.13
CA ALA A 84 21.48 10.00 -7.38
C ALA A 84 21.87 8.53 -7.67
N SER A 85 23.12 8.15 -7.39
CA SER A 85 23.59 6.76 -7.48
C SER A 85 22.86 5.85 -6.50
N GLU A 86 22.72 6.29 -5.24
CA GLU A 86 21.98 5.58 -4.21
C GLU A 86 20.50 5.41 -4.59
N LEU A 87 19.88 6.44 -5.17
CA LEU A 87 18.51 6.37 -5.68
C LEU A 87 18.43 5.36 -6.84
N ARG A 88 19.36 5.34 -7.79
CA ARG A 88 19.35 4.36 -8.89
C ARG A 88 19.48 2.91 -8.40
N GLU A 89 20.35 2.67 -7.41
CA GLU A 89 20.64 1.33 -6.89
C GLU A 89 19.61 0.83 -5.88
N LYS A 90 19.24 1.65 -4.88
CA LYS A 90 18.32 1.23 -3.79
C LYS A 90 16.85 1.25 -4.22
N TRP A 91 16.49 1.99 -5.26
CA TRP A 91 15.08 2.13 -5.65
C TRP A 91 14.54 0.97 -6.49
N LYS A 92 15.42 0.16 -7.11
CA LYS A 92 15.05 -1.20 -7.59
C LYS A 92 14.50 -2.09 -6.45
N VAL A 93 14.85 -1.80 -5.20
CA VAL A 93 14.36 -2.47 -3.98
C VAL A 93 13.29 -1.61 -3.25
N GLY A 94 13.10 -0.36 -3.69
CA GLY A 94 12.35 0.72 -3.05
C GLY A 94 10.87 0.85 -3.43
N ILE A 95 10.23 -0.20 -3.97
CA ILE A 95 8.77 -0.27 -4.27
C ILE A 95 7.87 -0.02 -3.02
N ARG A 96 8.43 0.28 -1.83
CA ARG A 96 7.72 0.33 -0.55
C ARG A 96 7.32 1.72 -0.04
N ALA A 97 7.59 2.82 -0.75
CA ALA A 97 7.28 4.16 -0.22
C ALA A 97 6.54 5.04 -1.23
N ASN A 98 5.27 4.73 -1.44
CA ASN A 98 4.20 5.70 -1.72
C ASN A 98 2.89 5.03 -1.29
N VAL A 99 2.57 5.09 0.02
CA VAL A 99 1.43 4.34 0.59
C VAL A 99 0.10 4.85 0.03
N GLU A 100 -0.08 6.16 -0.06
CA GLU A 100 -1.26 6.76 -0.69
C GLU A 100 -1.36 6.39 -2.18
N GLY A 101 -0.25 6.46 -2.92
CA GLY A 101 -0.20 6.07 -4.34
C GLY A 101 -0.50 4.59 -4.56
N ALA A 102 0.11 3.70 -3.78
CA ALA A 102 -0.13 2.25 -3.83
C ALA A 102 -1.55 1.88 -3.40
N MET A 103 -2.15 2.65 -2.49
CA MET A 103 -3.51 2.43 -2.04
C MET A 103 -4.54 2.95 -3.04
N LYS A 104 -4.36 4.16 -3.59
CA LYS A 104 -5.17 4.67 -4.71
C LYS A 104 -5.11 3.72 -5.90
N LEU A 105 -3.92 3.22 -6.21
CA LEU A 105 -3.73 2.20 -7.24
C LEU A 105 -4.49 0.90 -6.90
N GLY A 106 -4.42 0.42 -5.66
CA GLY A 106 -5.19 -0.76 -5.24
C GLY A 106 -6.71 -0.57 -5.25
N ILE A 107 -7.19 0.67 -5.10
CA ILE A 107 -8.61 1.04 -5.24
C ILE A 107 -8.99 1.12 -6.72
N GLU A 108 -8.14 1.71 -7.55
CA GLU A 108 -8.29 1.75 -8.99
C GLU A 108 -8.33 0.34 -9.60
N ASP A 109 -7.48 -0.56 -9.11
CA ASP A 109 -7.51 -2.00 -9.43
C ASP A 109 -8.85 -2.62 -9.04
N GLY A 110 -9.37 -2.29 -7.85
CA GLY A 110 -10.67 -2.74 -7.39
C GLY A 110 -11.82 -2.24 -8.26
N ILE A 111 -11.82 -0.96 -8.64
CA ILE A 111 -12.79 -0.34 -9.54
C ILE A 111 -12.73 -1.00 -10.91
N THR A 112 -11.53 -1.24 -11.43
CA THR A 112 -11.31 -1.94 -12.70
C THR A 112 -11.88 -3.36 -12.65
N GLN A 113 -11.65 -4.07 -11.55
CA GLN A 113 -12.22 -5.41 -11.35
C GLN A 113 -13.75 -5.37 -11.28
N LEU A 114 -14.34 -4.41 -10.57
CA LEU A 114 -15.81 -4.27 -10.51
C LEU A 114 -16.41 -3.93 -11.89
N GLY A 115 -15.72 -3.11 -12.69
CA GLY A 115 -16.10 -2.84 -14.07
C GLY A 115 -16.02 -4.08 -14.96
N ALA A 116 -14.97 -4.89 -14.81
CA ALA A 116 -14.82 -6.17 -15.51
C ALA A 116 -15.87 -7.22 -15.09
N LEU A 117 -16.47 -7.06 -13.91
CA LEU A 117 -17.60 -7.86 -13.43
C LEU A 117 -18.96 -7.27 -13.85
N GLU A 118 -18.97 -6.26 -14.72
CA GLU A 118 -20.16 -5.57 -15.23
C GLU A 118 -21.09 -5.03 -14.14
N MET A 119 -20.53 -4.67 -12.98
CA MET A 119 -21.33 -4.10 -11.90
C MET A 119 -21.97 -2.78 -12.38
N PRO A 120 -23.28 -2.55 -12.15
CA PRO A 120 -24.04 -1.47 -12.79
C PRO A 120 -23.42 -0.08 -12.69
N ASP A 121 -22.79 0.24 -11.55
CA ASP A 121 -22.17 1.55 -11.29
C ASP A 121 -20.71 1.67 -11.75
N PHE A 122 -20.12 0.57 -12.23
CA PHE A 122 -18.69 0.46 -12.54
C PHE A 122 -18.39 0.15 -14.01
N LYS A 123 -19.42 -0.20 -14.80
CA LYS A 123 -19.29 -0.38 -16.25
C LYS A 123 -19.12 0.96 -16.97
N ASP A 124 -18.36 0.95 -18.06
CA ASP A 124 -18.22 2.08 -19.01
C ASP A 124 -17.82 3.42 -18.38
N LEU A 125 -16.99 3.38 -17.32
CA LEU A 125 -16.51 4.58 -16.64
C LEU A 125 -15.50 5.35 -17.49
N THR A 126 -15.80 6.63 -17.77
CA THR A 126 -14.82 7.59 -18.29
C THR A 126 -13.69 7.83 -17.27
N ASP A 127 -12.52 8.25 -17.73
CA ASP A 127 -11.36 8.50 -16.85
C ASP A 127 -11.67 9.53 -15.75
N VAL A 128 -12.46 10.55 -16.06
CA VAL A 128 -12.91 11.57 -15.10
C VAL A 128 -13.78 10.93 -14.01
N LYS A 129 -14.77 10.10 -14.38
CA LYS A 129 -15.63 9.40 -13.41
C LYS A 129 -14.83 8.39 -12.60
N ARG A 130 -13.88 7.68 -13.23
CA ARG A 130 -12.97 6.73 -12.56
C ARG A 130 -12.14 7.42 -11.49
N ASN A 131 -11.50 8.54 -11.81
CA ASN A 131 -10.68 9.30 -10.87
C ASN A 131 -11.50 9.87 -9.70
N ALA A 132 -12.71 10.38 -9.96
CA ALA A 132 -13.62 10.82 -8.89
C ALA A 132 -14.03 9.66 -7.97
N LEU A 133 -14.28 8.49 -8.55
CA LEU A 133 -14.63 7.28 -7.82
C LEU A 133 -13.46 6.78 -6.96
N VAL A 134 -12.23 6.75 -7.48
CA VAL A 134 -11.02 6.41 -6.70
C VAL A 134 -10.91 7.31 -5.47
N LYS A 135 -11.04 8.63 -5.64
CA LYS A 135 -10.95 9.59 -4.52
C LYS A 135 -12.05 9.35 -3.48
N ARG A 136 -13.29 9.14 -3.92
CA ARG A 136 -14.43 8.88 -3.02
C ARG A 136 -14.26 7.55 -2.29
N THR A 137 -13.92 6.48 -3.00
CA THR A 137 -13.70 5.15 -2.43
C THR A 137 -12.54 5.16 -1.43
N PHE A 138 -11.47 5.91 -1.71
CA PHE A 138 -10.37 6.11 -0.77
C PHE A 138 -10.87 6.74 0.53
N ALA A 139 -11.59 7.86 0.46
CA ALA A 139 -12.17 8.51 1.63
C ALA A 139 -13.15 7.60 2.39
N THR A 140 -13.96 6.80 1.69
CA THR A 140 -14.88 5.83 2.30
C THR A 140 -14.13 4.72 3.04
N ILE A 141 -13.11 4.13 2.42
CA ILE A 141 -12.33 3.04 3.03
C ILE A 141 -11.58 3.57 4.24
N ASP A 142 -10.96 4.75 4.15
CA ASP A 142 -10.20 5.34 5.27
C ASP A 142 -11.09 5.67 6.44
N ARG A 143 -12.25 6.30 6.19
CA ARG A 143 -13.22 6.60 7.23
C ARG A 143 -13.70 5.32 7.90
N ALA A 144 -14.09 4.31 7.10
CA ALA A 144 -14.53 3.02 7.62
C ALA A 144 -13.41 2.28 8.39
N ALA A 145 -12.16 2.38 7.96
CA ALA A 145 -11.00 1.80 8.63
C ALA A 145 -10.74 2.47 9.99
N VAL A 146 -10.87 3.80 10.08
CA VAL A 146 -10.74 4.56 11.33
C VAL A 146 -11.91 4.26 12.27
N ASP A 147 -13.13 4.23 11.76
CA ASP A 147 -14.34 3.88 12.52
C ASP A 147 -14.25 2.44 13.06
N PHE A 148 -13.72 1.51 12.28
CA PHE A 148 -13.39 0.17 12.73
C PHE A 148 -12.38 0.20 13.89
N LEU A 149 -11.25 0.90 13.72
CA LEU A 149 -10.22 0.97 14.77
C LEU A 149 -10.73 1.60 16.06
N ALA A 150 -11.62 2.59 15.99
CA ALA A 150 -12.23 3.20 17.17
C ALA A 150 -12.92 2.14 18.05
N ASN A 151 -13.67 1.23 17.43
CA ASN A 151 -14.47 0.21 18.11
C ASN A 151 -13.74 -1.14 18.30
N TYR A 152 -12.57 -1.31 17.67
CA TYR A 152 -11.84 -2.57 17.70
C TYR A 152 -10.83 -2.63 18.85
N GLN A 153 -10.77 -3.76 19.55
CA GLN A 153 -9.70 -4.06 20.50
C GLN A 153 -8.53 -4.70 19.76
N LEU A 154 -7.39 -4.00 19.75
CA LEU A 154 -6.18 -4.46 19.06
C LEU A 154 -5.70 -5.80 19.65
N GLN A 155 -5.71 -6.85 18.84
CA GLN A 155 -5.42 -8.22 19.28
C GLN A 155 -3.95 -8.45 19.66
N LEU A 156 -3.04 -7.67 19.07
CA LEU A 156 -1.60 -7.88 19.21
C LEU A 156 -0.96 -7.15 20.40
N LEU A 157 -1.75 -6.42 21.18
CA LEU A 157 -1.22 -5.61 22.28
C LEU A 157 -0.77 -6.42 23.49
N GLY A 158 -1.31 -7.63 23.70
CA GLY A 158 -1.00 -8.44 24.89
C GLY A 158 -1.31 -7.69 26.19
N ASP A 159 -0.56 -8.02 27.24
CA ASP A 159 -0.72 -7.42 28.57
C ASP A 159 -0.01 -6.06 28.63
N ILE A 160 -0.64 -5.03 28.04
CA ILE A 160 -0.22 -3.63 28.20
C ILE A 160 -1.34 -2.81 28.82
N SER A 161 -0.99 -1.64 29.36
CA SER A 161 -1.97 -0.73 29.96
C SER A 161 -2.98 -0.23 28.91
N ALA A 162 -4.21 0.05 29.36
CA ALA A 162 -5.27 0.56 28.50
C ALA A 162 -4.90 1.92 27.86
N GLU A 163 -4.13 2.74 28.59
CA GLU A 163 -3.60 4.02 28.13
C GLU A 163 -2.63 3.82 26.96
N LEU A 164 -1.69 2.87 27.09
CA LEU A 164 -0.74 2.58 26.02
C LEU A 164 -1.45 1.97 24.81
N GLY A 165 -2.41 1.06 25.02
CA GLY A 165 -3.24 0.53 23.95
C GLY A 165 -4.00 1.61 23.18
N SER A 166 -4.56 2.59 23.90
CA SER A 166 -5.23 3.75 23.31
C SER A 166 -4.27 4.65 22.54
N ALA A 167 -3.07 4.89 23.07
CA ALA A 167 -2.03 5.66 22.38
C ALA A 167 -1.56 4.98 21.08
N VAL A 168 -1.36 3.67 21.10
CA VAL A 168 -1.01 2.88 19.91
C VAL A 168 -2.11 2.94 18.86
N LYS A 169 -3.37 2.76 19.28
CA LYS A 169 -4.54 2.90 18.38
C LYS A 169 -4.57 4.29 17.74
N LYS A 170 -4.35 5.35 18.52
CA LYS A 170 -4.28 6.72 18.00
C LYS A 170 -3.19 6.91 16.95
N CYS A 171 -2.00 6.34 17.16
CA CYS A 171 -0.91 6.40 16.18
C CYS A 171 -1.32 5.74 14.84
N ILE A 172 -1.98 4.59 14.91
CA ILE A 172 -2.44 3.87 13.70
C ILE A 172 -3.54 4.67 12.99
N SER A 173 -4.55 5.15 13.71
CA SER A 173 -5.64 5.94 13.13
C SER A 173 -5.14 7.24 12.50
N GLN A 174 -4.22 7.95 13.15
CA GLN A 174 -3.60 9.15 12.58
C GLN A 174 -2.71 8.81 11.38
N GLY A 175 -2.02 7.67 11.43
CA GLY A 175 -1.24 7.16 10.31
C GLY A 175 -2.08 6.91 9.08
N LEU A 176 -3.25 6.29 9.24
CA LEU A 176 -4.22 6.10 8.16
C LEU A 176 -4.69 7.43 7.58
N LEU A 177 -5.21 8.32 8.42
CA LEU A 177 -5.78 9.60 7.97
C LEU A 177 -4.76 10.51 7.27
N ALA A 178 -3.50 10.45 7.71
CA ALA A 178 -2.42 11.26 7.14
C ALA A 178 -1.62 10.53 6.04
N GLY A 179 -2.03 9.32 5.64
CA GLY A 179 -1.34 8.55 4.59
C GLY A 179 0.10 8.13 4.95
N LYS A 180 0.42 8.04 6.24
CA LYS A 180 1.78 7.72 6.72
C LYS A 180 2.17 6.29 6.32
N SER A 181 3.45 6.11 6.05
CA SER A 181 4.00 4.80 5.80
C SER A 181 4.04 3.92 7.06
N LEU A 182 4.01 2.59 6.88
CA LEU A 182 4.10 1.66 8.01
C LEU A 182 5.34 1.89 8.90
N PRO A 183 6.54 2.19 8.36
CA PRO A 183 7.69 2.56 9.19
C PRO A 183 7.47 3.82 10.03
N GLU A 184 6.77 4.83 9.51
CA GLU A 184 6.44 6.05 10.25
C GLU A 184 5.47 5.76 11.38
N VAL A 185 4.39 5.02 11.12
CA VAL A 185 3.44 4.59 12.15
C VAL A 185 4.15 3.77 13.23
N ALA A 186 5.03 2.84 12.84
CA ALA A 186 5.81 2.05 13.79
C ALA A 186 6.74 2.92 14.65
N ARG A 187 7.35 3.96 14.07
CA ARG A 187 8.19 4.92 14.80
C ARG A 187 7.36 5.73 15.80
N GLU A 188 6.15 6.14 15.43
CA GLU A 188 5.23 6.85 16.32
C GLU A 188 4.75 5.98 17.48
N ILE A 189 4.43 4.71 17.21
CA ILE A 189 4.18 3.72 18.25
C ILE A 189 5.38 3.63 19.20
N GLY A 190 6.60 3.55 18.67
CA GLY A 190 7.82 3.52 19.49
C GLY A 190 7.98 4.75 20.39
N ARG A 191 7.56 5.94 19.96
CA ARG A 191 7.64 7.19 20.74
C ARG A 191 6.66 7.25 21.91
N VAL A 192 5.51 6.58 21.82
CA VAL A 192 4.51 6.55 22.91
C VAL A 192 4.77 5.45 23.94
N VAL A 193 5.71 4.54 23.66
CA VAL A 193 6.11 3.47 24.57
C VAL A 193 7.05 4.02 25.64
N LYS A 194 6.59 4.05 26.89
CA LYS A 194 7.37 4.49 28.06
C LYS A 194 8.31 3.41 28.60
N ASP A 195 7.90 2.15 28.54
CA ASP A 195 8.70 0.99 28.96
C ASP A 195 8.98 0.09 27.75
N PRO A 196 10.14 0.27 27.08
CA PRO A 196 10.55 -0.54 25.94
C PRO A 196 10.65 -2.04 26.25
N ASP A 197 11.10 -2.40 27.45
CA ASP A 197 11.36 -3.78 27.85
C ASP A 197 10.06 -4.54 28.14
N ALA A 198 9.14 -3.93 28.89
CA ALA A 198 7.81 -4.49 29.07
C ALA A 198 7.08 -4.59 27.73
N PHE A 199 7.16 -3.54 26.89
CA PHE A 199 6.48 -3.54 25.60
C PHE A 199 6.97 -4.66 24.69
N ARG A 200 8.28 -4.84 24.51
CA ARG A 200 8.80 -5.91 23.63
C ARG A 200 8.47 -7.33 24.11
N ARG A 201 8.15 -7.51 25.40
CA ARG A 201 7.79 -8.79 26.03
C ARG A 201 6.28 -9.02 26.12
N ALA A 202 5.46 -7.99 25.95
CA ALA A 202 4.02 -8.10 26.10
C ALA A 202 3.38 -8.99 25.02
N GLY A 203 2.61 -9.98 25.47
CA GLY A 203 1.94 -10.99 24.63
C GLY A 203 2.73 -12.29 24.49
N LYS A 204 2.38 -13.11 23.48
CA LYS A 204 2.92 -14.47 23.32
C LYS A 204 4.35 -14.53 22.75
N THR A 205 4.79 -13.47 22.08
CA THR A 205 6.09 -13.43 21.40
C THR A 205 6.95 -12.33 21.99
N VAL A 206 8.16 -12.68 22.42
CA VAL A 206 9.16 -11.72 22.89
C VAL A 206 9.99 -11.24 21.70
N PHE A 207 10.01 -9.93 21.50
CA PHE A 207 10.76 -9.29 20.42
C PHE A 207 12.15 -8.83 20.89
N LYS A 208 13.12 -8.81 19.96
CA LYS A 208 14.47 -8.33 20.24
C LYS A 208 14.47 -6.83 20.49
N THR A 209 13.66 -6.07 19.75
CA THR A 209 13.54 -4.62 19.91
C THR A 209 12.09 -4.15 19.93
N THR A 210 11.85 -3.01 20.59
CA THR A 210 10.57 -2.29 20.55
C THR A 210 10.12 -1.98 19.13
N GLN A 211 11.06 -1.58 18.27
CA GLN A 211 10.79 -1.25 16.87
C GLN A 211 10.27 -2.46 16.08
N GLN A 212 10.79 -3.66 16.33
CA GLN A 212 10.29 -4.88 15.66
C GLN A 212 8.84 -5.15 16.03
N ARG A 213 8.51 -5.07 17.32
CA ARG A 213 7.13 -5.24 17.80
C ARG A 213 6.20 -4.15 17.26
N ALA A 214 6.63 -2.89 17.33
CA ALA A 214 5.89 -1.76 16.79
C ALA A 214 5.61 -1.91 15.29
N THR A 215 6.59 -2.41 14.53
CA THR A 215 6.43 -2.68 13.09
C THR A 215 5.43 -3.80 12.82
N LEU A 216 5.45 -4.87 13.62
CA LEU A 216 4.49 -5.96 13.52
C LEU A 216 3.06 -5.50 13.83
N ILE A 217 2.88 -4.71 14.89
CA ILE A 217 1.60 -4.13 15.28
C ILE A 217 1.11 -3.19 14.17
N ALA A 218 1.91 -2.19 13.80
CA ALA A 218 1.57 -1.23 12.75
C ALA A 218 1.14 -1.95 11.47
N ARG A 219 1.93 -2.93 10.99
CA ARG A 219 1.61 -3.66 9.77
C ARG A 219 0.30 -4.44 9.86
N THR A 220 0.12 -5.20 10.94
CA THR A 220 -1.00 -6.14 11.04
C THR A 220 -2.31 -5.41 11.29
N GLU A 221 -2.31 -4.44 12.19
CA GLU A 221 -3.52 -3.68 12.55
C GLU A 221 -3.92 -2.71 11.43
N THR A 222 -2.95 -2.12 10.73
CA THR A 222 -3.24 -1.31 9.53
C THR A 222 -3.86 -2.16 8.43
N LEU A 223 -3.32 -3.37 8.17
CA LEU A 223 -3.91 -4.28 7.18
C LEU A 223 -5.32 -4.70 7.57
N ARG A 224 -5.56 -5.00 8.85
CA ARG A 224 -6.88 -5.35 9.37
C ARG A 224 -7.88 -4.23 9.13
N ALA A 225 -7.53 -3.01 9.55
CA ALA A 225 -8.38 -1.84 9.39
C ALA A 225 -8.76 -1.61 7.91
N HIS A 226 -7.79 -1.74 7.00
CA HIS A 226 -8.05 -1.62 5.56
C HIS A 226 -8.96 -2.71 5.00
N ASN A 227 -8.76 -3.97 5.39
CA ASN A 227 -9.59 -5.06 4.90
C ASN A 227 -11.03 -4.93 5.39
N GLU A 228 -11.23 -4.49 6.63
CA GLU A 228 -12.57 -4.20 7.16
C GLU A 228 -13.19 -2.94 6.51
N GLY A 229 -12.41 -1.89 6.26
CA GLY A 229 -12.85 -0.73 5.49
C GLY A 229 -13.27 -1.10 4.06
N ARG A 230 -12.51 -1.98 3.38
CA ARG A 230 -12.86 -2.52 2.05
C ARG A 230 -14.18 -3.29 2.07
N LYS A 231 -14.44 -4.07 3.13
CA LYS A 231 -15.71 -4.80 3.27
C LYS A 231 -16.90 -3.85 3.36
N VAL A 232 -16.77 -2.73 4.06
CA VAL A 232 -17.83 -1.69 4.11
C VAL A 232 -18.12 -1.17 2.71
N PHE A 233 -17.10 -0.83 1.94
CA PHE A 233 -17.28 -0.42 0.54
C PHE A 233 -17.93 -1.51 -0.31
N TYR A 234 -17.48 -2.77 -0.20
CA TYR A 234 -18.07 -3.90 -0.91
C TYR A 234 -19.56 -4.06 -0.63
N ARG A 235 -20.00 -3.92 0.62
CA ARG A 235 -21.42 -3.94 0.98
C ARG A 235 -22.20 -2.80 0.32
N GLN A 236 -21.64 -1.59 0.34
CA GLN A 236 -22.29 -0.42 -0.28
C GLN A 236 -22.53 -0.60 -1.78
N VAL A 237 -21.66 -1.34 -2.45
CA VAL A 237 -21.73 -1.58 -3.91
C VAL A 237 -22.37 -2.94 -4.25
N GLY A 238 -23.01 -3.60 -3.28
CA GLY A 238 -23.79 -4.83 -3.50
C GLY A 238 -22.98 -6.12 -3.65
N VAL A 239 -21.68 -6.12 -3.30
CA VAL A 239 -20.86 -7.33 -3.30
C VAL A 239 -21.24 -8.22 -2.11
N THR A 240 -21.71 -9.43 -2.39
CA THR A 240 -22.11 -10.41 -1.37
C THR A 240 -21.07 -11.52 -1.14
N LYS A 241 -20.16 -11.73 -2.11
CA LYS A 241 -19.12 -12.76 -2.05
C LYS A 241 -17.75 -12.20 -2.31
N VAL A 242 -16.76 -12.74 -1.60
CA VAL A 242 -15.36 -12.36 -1.71
C VAL A 242 -14.47 -13.58 -1.85
N ARG A 243 -13.41 -13.44 -2.63
CA ARG A 243 -12.33 -14.41 -2.79
C ARG A 243 -11.15 -14.03 -1.91
N TRP A 244 -10.57 -15.00 -1.21
CA TRP A 244 -9.35 -14.81 -0.45
C TRP A 244 -8.13 -14.88 -1.39
N LEU A 245 -7.28 -13.86 -1.35
CA LEU A 245 -6.06 -13.78 -2.14
C LEU A 245 -4.83 -13.69 -1.24
N ILE A 246 -3.78 -14.40 -1.63
CA ILE A 246 -2.45 -14.34 -1.01
C ILE A 246 -1.51 -13.44 -1.82
N ALA A 247 -0.37 -13.08 -1.22
CA ALA A 247 0.72 -12.37 -1.92
C ALA A 247 1.59 -13.30 -2.81
N ASP A 248 1.21 -14.58 -2.90
CA ASP A 248 1.81 -15.70 -3.64
C ASP A 248 3.33 -15.63 -3.87
N ASP A 249 4.09 -15.46 -2.79
CA ASP A 249 5.54 -15.56 -2.80
C ASP A 249 6.05 -16.63 -1.83
N ALA A 250 7.37 -16.87 -1.82
CA ALA A 250 8.04 -17.84 -0.95
C ALA A 250 7.77 -17.63 0.55
N ARG A 251 7.34 -16.44 0.97
CA ARG A 251 7.04 -16.11 2.37
C ARG A 251 5.57 -16.32 2.71
N THR A 252 4.76 -16.88 1.81
CA THR A 252 3.36 -17.21 2.10
C THR A 252 3.30 -18.51 2.90
N CYS A 253 2.71 -18.45 4.09
CA CYS A 253 2.56 -19.60 4.98
C CYS A 253 1.52 -20.61 4.44
N THR A 254 1.61 -21.85 4.90
CA THR A 254 0.72 -22.96 4.52
C THR A 254 -0.75 -22.67 4.82
N ALA A 255 -1.06 -22.07 5.96
CA ALA A 255 -2.43 -21.70 6.34
C ALA A 255 -3.05 -20.69 5.35
N CYS A 256 -2.28 -19.68 4.93
CA CYS A 256 -2.75 -18.73 3.92
C CYS A 256 -2.87 -19.37 2.54
N ARG A 257 -1.93 -20.24 2.13
CA ARG A 257 -2.01 -20.98 0.86
C ARG A 257 -3.27 -21.83 0.78
N ALA A 258 -3.66 -22.47 1.89
CA ALA A 258 -4.88 -23.28 1.97
C ALA A 258 -6.17 -22.46 1.78
N LEU A 259 -6.12 -21.14 1.91
CA LEU A 259 -7.25 -20.24 1.67
C LEU A 259 -7.22 -19.58 0.29
N ASN A 260 -6.10 -19.66 -0.44
CA ASN A 260 -5.96 -18.96 -1.71
C ASN A 260 -7.04 -19.38 -2.71
N GLY A 261 -7.72 -18.40 -3.30
CA GLY A 261 -8.76 -18.61 -4.31
C GLY A 261 -10.12 -19.04 -3.75
N LYS A 262 -10.23 -19.39 -2.46
CA LYS A 262 -11.51 -19.78 -1.86
C LYS A 262 -12.46 -18.58 -1.78
N VAL A 263 -13.74 -18.85 -2.05
CA VAL A 263 -14.81 -17.86 -2.06
C VAL A 263 -15.66 -18.01 -0.80
N PHE A 264 -15.99 -16.89 -0.18
CA PHE A 264 -16.75 -16.81 1.06
C PHE A 264 -17.87 -15.77 0.93
N ASP A 265 -18.96 -15.97 1.66
CA ASP A 265 -19.92 -14.90 1.92
C ASP A 265 -19.23 -13.80 2.71
N ILE A 266 -19.35 -12.55 2.27
CA ILE A 266 -18.62 -11.42 2.86
C ILE A 266 -18.96 -11.21 4.35
N ASP A 267 -20.18 -11.52 4.74
CA ASP A 267 -20.69 -11.34 6.11
C ASP A 267 -20.37 -12.51 7.05
N LYS A 268 -19.96 -13.66 6.50
CA LYS A 268 -19.56 -14.84 7.30
C LYS A 268 -18.05 -15.00 7.41
N LEU A 269 -17.28 -14.17 6.69
CA LEU A 269 -15.83 -14.26 6.65
C LEU A 269 -15.20 -13.35 7.71
N GLU A 270 -14.51 -13.94 8.68
CA GLU A 270 -13.45 -13.24 9.41
C GLU A 270 -12.28 -13.01 8.43
N GLY A 271 -12.20 -11.80 7.88
CA GLY A 271 -11.28 -11.47 6.80
C GLY A 271 -9.82 -11.44 7.26
N PRO A 272 -8.86 -11.30 6.33
CA PRO A 272 -7.47 -11.13 6.72
C PRO A 272 -7.28 -9.89 7.60
N PRO A 273 -6.28 -9.89 8.51
CA PRO A 273 -5.22 -10.88 8.65
C PRO A 273 -5.61 -12.11 9.46
N LEU A 274 -5.20 -13.29 8.95
CA LEU A 274 -5.32 -14.59 9.64
C LEU A 274 -4.31 -14.73 10.79
N HIS A 275 -3.14 -14.09 10.66
CA HIS A 275 -2.04 -14.18 11.61
C HIS A 275 -1.19 -12.90 11.57
N PRO A 276 -0.29 -12.69 12.56
CA PRO A 276 0.66 -11.57 12.51
C PRO A 276 1.47 -11.57 11.22
N LEU A 277 1.73 -10.38 10.66
CA LEU A 277 2.45 -10.18 9.40
C LEU A 277 1.80 -10.84 8.16
N CYS A 278 0.52 -11.24 8.25
CA CYS A 278 -0.23 -11.69 7.09
C CYS A 278 -0.23 -10.59 5.99
N ARG A 279 -0.31 -11.02 4.73
CA ARG A 279 -0.31 -10.15 3.55
C ARG A 279 -1.47 -10.46 2.60
N CYS A 280 -2.45 -11.19 3.12
CA CYS A 280 -3.63 -11.59 2.36
C CYS A 280 -4.64 -10.43 2.30
N ARG A 281 -5.47 -10.48 1.26
CA ARG A 281 -6.57 -9.53 1.04
C ARG A 281 -7.79 -10.26 0.50
N THR A 282 -8.93 -9.58 0.51
CA THR A 282 -10.15 -10.07 -0.15
C THR A 282 -10.39 -9.34 -1.46
N GLN A 283 -10.92 -10.06 -2.45
CA GLN A 283 -11.30 -9.55 -3.76
C GLN A 283 -12.81 -9.77 -3.97
N PRO A 284 -13.57 -8.82 -4.54
CA PRO A 284 -14.97 -9.05 -4.83
C PRO A 284 -15.11 -10.14 -5.91
N VAL A 285 -16.17 -10.94 -5.80
CA VAL A 285 -16.57 -11.91 -6.83
C VAL A 285 -17.96 -11.52 -7.30
N SER A 286 -18.20 -11.53 -8.61
CA SER A 286 -19.53 -11.28 -9.17
C SER A 286 -20.51 -12.31 -8.62
N SER A 287 -21.62 -11.83 -8.07
CA SER A 287 -22.80 -12.65 -7.74
C SER A 287 -23.77 -12.78 -8.92
N HIS A 288 -23.44 -12.23 -10.09
CA HIS A 288 -24.29 -12.30 -11.30
C HIS A 288 -24.37 -13.74 -11.84
N THR A 289 -25.29 -14.51 -11.27
CA THR A 289 -26.24 -15.22 -12.12
C THR A 289 -26.91 -14.16 -12.99
N ALA A 290 -26.68 -14.21 -14.30
CA ALA A 290 -27.60 -13.59 -15.24
C ALA A 290 -28.99 -14.12 -14.90
N ALA A 291 -29.82 -13.29 -14.27
CA ALA A 291 -31.23 -13.58 -14.14
C ALA A 291 -31.76 -13.58 -15.58
N SER A 292 -31.87 -14.76 -16.17
CA SER A 292 -32.64 -14.97 -17.38
C SER A 292 -34.04 -14.46 -17.07
N ARG A 293 -34.35 -13.26 -17.56
CA ARG A 293 -35.72 -12.80 -17.65
C ARG A 293 -36.43 -13.80 -18.56
N SER A 294 -37.28 -14.62 -17.96
CA SER A 294 -38.32 -15.35 -18.68
C SER A 294 -39.27 -14.29 -19.25
N SER A 295 -39.08 -13.94 -20.52
CA SER A 295 -40.16 -13.35 -21.33
C SER A 295 -41.13 -14.49 -21.65
N GLY A 296 -42.35 -14.37 -21.12
CA GLY A 296 -43.52 -15.02 -21.70
C GLY A 296 -43.90 -14.36 -23.02
#